data_AF-A0A1F5F656-F1
#
_entry.id   AF-A0A1F5F656-F1
#
_cell.length_a   1.000
_cell.length_b   1.000
_cell.length_c   1.000
_cell.angle_alpha   90.00
_cell.angle_beta   90.00
_cell.angle_gamma   90.00
#
_symmetry.space_group_name_H-M   'P 1'
#
loop_
_entity.id
_entity.type
_entity.pdbx_description
1 polymer ?
#
loop_
_entity_poly.entity_id
_entity_poly.type
_entity_poly.pdbx_seq_one_letter_code
_entity_poly.pdbx_strand_id
1 'polypeptide(L)'
;MRTLLVKMLSTMASFYLVQILIAGVRLDPTWQAYLSATLVFLIFNLLIAPIIRLLLLPINLLTLGLFGWIANVITLYLFDIFSNSITISPYQFPGFTSTLLALPPAHLSLFWVLVLTSLTLTLINNLITFLLRSEP
;
A
#
# COMPACT_ATOMS: atom_id res chain seq x y z
N MET A 1 19.62 12.57 8.46
CA MET A 1 19.18 12.77 7.05
C MET A 1 19.10 11.46 6.26
N ARG A 2 20.10 10.55 6.36
CA ARG A 2 20.11 9.24 5.68
C ARG A 2 18.79 8.45 5.80
N THR A 3 18.17 8.42 6.98
CA THR A 3 16.93 7.65 7.24
C THR A 3 15.69 8.17 6.49
N LEU A 4 15.58 9.48 6.25
CA LEU A 4 14.44 10.05 5.52
C LEU A 4 14.55 9.78 4.02
N LEU A 5 15.75 9.96 3.45
CA LEU A 5 16.01 9.67 2.04
C LEU A 5 15.78 8.19 1.72
N VAL A 6 16.26 7.28 2.57
CA VAL A 6 16.01 5.84 2.41
C VAL A 6 14.51 5.52 2.49
N LYS A 7 13.77 6.12 3.43
CA LYS A 7 12.31 5.95 3.51
C LYS A 7 11.59 6.46 2.26
N MET A 8 11.99 7.61 1.73
CA MET A 8 11.43 8.17 0.51
C MET A 8 11.68 7.26 -0.69
N LEU A 9 12.94 6.85 -0.91
CA LEU A 9 13.28 5.96 -2.02
C LEU A 9 12.55 4.62 -1.90
N SER A 10 12.52 4.04 -0.70
CA SER A 10 11.86 2.75 -0.46
C SER A 10 10.36 2.85 -0.72
N THR A 11 9.71 3.92 -0.27
CA THR A 11 8.27 4.15 -0.49
C THR A 11 7.97 4.36 -1.97
N MET A 12 8.77 5.17 -2.66
CA MET A 12 8.60 5.43 -4.10
C MET A 12 8.77 4.15 -4.92
N ALA A 13 9.80 3.35 -4.63
CA ALA A 13 10.01 2.06 -5.25
C ALA A 13 8.88 1.06 -4.92
N SER A 14 8.35 1.13 -3.70
CA SER A 14 7.21 0.28 -3.30
C SER A 14 5.96 0.60 -4.10
N PHE A 15 5.62 1.88 -4.30
CA PHE A 15 4.49 2.26 -5.14
C PHE A 15 4.66 1.81 -6.59
N TYR A 16 5.87 1.95 -7.13
CA TYR A 16 6.18 1.48 -8.48
C TYR A 16 6.02 -0.04 -8.63
N LEU A 17 6.42 -0.82 -7.63
CA LEU A 17 6.24 -2.28 -7.65
C LEU A 17 4.77 -2.68 -7.44
N VAL A 18 4.06 -1.98 -6.55
CA VAL A 18 2.65 -2.25 -6.26
C VAL A 18 1.77 -2.08 -7.48
N GLN A 19 1.94 -1.03 -8.29
CA GLN A 19 1.15 -0.85 -9.52
C GLN A 19 1.37 -1.97 -10.55
N ILE A 20 2.54 -2.62 -10.55
CA ILE A 20 2.85 -3.73 -11.46
C ILE A 20 2.17 -5.01 -10.95
N LEU A 21 2.17 -5.22 -9.64
CA LEU A 21 1.62 -6.42 -9.01
C LEU A 21 0.10 -6.38 -8.89
N ILE A 22 -0.49 -5.20 -8.69
CA ILE A 22 -1.92 -5.02 -8.46
C ILE A 22 -2.51 -4.14 -9.56
N ALA A 23 -3.16 -4.78 -10.52
CA ALA A 23 -3.79 -4.10 -11.66
C ALA A 23 -4.93 -3.13 -11.28
N GLY A 24 -5.44 -3.21 -10.05
CA GLY A 24 -6.42 -2.24 -9.50
C GLY A 24 -5.81 -0.91 -9.06
N VAL A 25 -4.48 -0.80 -9.00
CA VAL A 25 -3.74 0.40 -8.61
C VAL A 25 -3.12 1.04 -9.85
N ARG A 26 -3.42 2.32 -10.08
CA ARG A 26 -2.85 3.09 -11.18
C ARG A 26 -2.22 4.37 -10.66
N LEU A 27 -0.99 4.62 -11.05
CA LEU A 27 -0.34 5.92 -10.87
C LEU A 27 -0.12 6.54 -12.24
N ASP A 28 -0.16 7.86 -12.31
CA ASP A 28 0.20 8.56 -13.54
C ASP A 28 1.65 8.25 -13.90
N PRO A 29 1.97 7.99 -15.18
CA PRO A 29 3.31 7.58 -15.63
C PRO A 29 4.34 8.72 -15.61
N THR A 30 4.09 9.79 -14.85
CA THR A 30 4.97 10.96 -14.74
C THR A 30 5.81 10.89 -13.48
N TRP A 31 7.10 11.23 -13.56
CA TRP A 31 7.98 11.19 -12.39
C TRP A 31 7.49 12.12 -11.25
N GLN A 32 6.80 13.20 -11.60
CA GLN A 32 6.18 14.12 -10.65
C GLN A 32 5.09 13.45 -9.82
N ALA A 33 4.28 12.57 -10.44
CA ALA A 33 3.22 11.85 -9.76
C ALA A 33 3.76 10.85 -8.74
N TYR A 34 4.86 10.15 -9.05
CA TYR A 34 5.52 9.27 -8.07
C TYR A 34 6.08 10.06 -6.89
N LEU A 35 6.68 11.22 -7.16
CA LEU A 35 7.24 12.07 -6.12
C LEU A 35 6.15 12.68 -5.22
N SER A 36 5.08 13.22 -5.82
CA SER A 36 3.94 13.77 -5.07
C SER A 36 3.24 12.69 -4.26
N ALA A 37 2.94 11.52 -4.85
CA ALA A 37 2.34 10.39 -4.16
C ALA A 37 3.19 9.95 -2.96
N THR A 38 4.51 9.83 -3.15
CA THR A 38 5.43 9.45 -2.07
C THR A 38 5.46 10.48 -0.94
N LEU A 39 5.56 11.77 -1.26
CA LEU A 39 5.59 12.83 -0.26
C LEU A 39 4.30 12.90 0.54
N VAL A 40 3.16 12.90 -0.15
CA VAL A 40 1.85 12.93 0.50
C VAL A 40 1.65 11.67 1.34
N PHE A 41 1.98 10.49 0.83
CA PHE A 41 1.85 9.24 1.59
C PHE A 41 2.73 9.22 2.83
N LEU A 42 3.95 9.77 2.78
CA LEU A 42 4.82 9.89 3.96
C LEU A 42 4.22 10.83 5.01
N ILE A 43 3.64 11.95 4.60
CA ILE A 43 2.91 12.87 5.49
C ILE A 43 1.72 12.14 6.12
N PHE A 44 0.96 11.39 5.34
CA PHE A 44 -0.16 10.59 5.84
C PHE A 44 0.29 9.52 6.84
N ASN A 45 1.39 8.84 6.58
CA ASN A 45 1.96 7.88 7.54
C ASN A 45 2.47 8.55 8.82
N LEU A 46 2.95 9.80 8.73
CA LEU A 46 3.45 10.53 9.88
C LEU A 46 2.31 11.11 10.75
N LEU A 47 1.24 11.60 10.13
CA LEU A 47 0.17 12.32 10.82
C LEU A 47 -1.09 11.48 11.03
N ILE A 48 -1.55 10.80 9.99
CA ILE A 48 -2.86 10.13 9.95
C ILE A 48 -2.77 8.71 10.54
N ALA A 49 -1.71 7.95 10.21
CA ALA A 49 -1.56 6.59 10.73
C ALA A 49 -1.51 6.50 12.26
N PRO A 50 -0.81 7.39 13.02
CA PRO A 50 -0.84 7.37 14.48
C PRO A 50 -2.24 7.61 15.06
N ILE A 51 -3.00 8.53 14.47
CA ILE A 51 -4.37 8.83 14.89
C ILE A 51 -5.25 7.60 14.70
N ILE A 52 -5.21 6.96 13.52
CA ILE A 52 -5.98 5.75 13.25
C ILE A 52 -5.60 4.62 14.21
N ARG A 53 -4.29 4.41 14.44
CA ARG A 53 -3.80 3.38 15.37
C ARG A 53 -4.27 3.63 16.80
N LEU A 54 -4.35 4.89 17.23
CA LEU A 54 -4.88 5.26 18.53
C LEU A 54 -6.37 4.93 18.65
N LEU A 55 -7.16 5.24 17.61
CA LEU A 55 -8.59 4.93 17.55
C LEU A 55 -8.86 3.42 17.51
N LEU A 56 -8.02 2.67 16.80
CA LEU A 56 -8.13 1.21 16.69
C LEU A 56 -7.50 0.46 17.86
N LEU A 57 -6.80 1.14 18.78
CA LEU A 57 -6.12 0.51 19.91
C LEU A 57 -6.99 -0.47 20.72
N PRO A 58 -8.24 -0.15 21.14
CA PRO A 58 -9.05 -1.09 21.91
C PRO A 58 -9.35 -2.36 21.12
N ILE A 59 -9.75 -2.23 19.85
CA ILE A 59 -10.05 -3.36 18.97
C ILE A 59 -8.79 -4.16 18.68
N ASN A 60 -7.65 -3.48 18.51
CA ASN A 60 -6.36 -4.11 18.28
C ASN A 60 -5.93 -4.97 19.47
N LEU A 61 -6.18 -4.51 20.71
CA LEU A 61 -5.93 -5.30 21.92
C LEU A 61 -6.85 -6.52 22.00
N LEU A 62 -8.14 -6.36 21.70
CA LEU A 62 -9.10 -7.46 21.69
C LEU A 62 -8.78 -8.53 20.62
N THR A 63 -8.17 -8.11 19.50
CA THR A 63 -7.84 -8.98 18.37
C THR A 63 -6.37 -9.43 18.37
N LEU A 64 -5.66 -9.30 19.51
CA LEU A 64 -4.26 -9.70 19.68
C LEU A 64 -3.30 -9.12 18.62
N GLY A 65 -3.57 -7.90 18.15
CA GLY A 65 -2.72 -7.23 17.17
C GLY A 65 -3.13 -7.43 15.71
N LEU A 66 -4.09 -8.32 15.41
CA LEU A 66 -4.48 -8.63 14.03
C LEU A 66 -5.08 -7.40 13.30
N PHE A 67 -5.88 -6.59 14.01
CA PHE A 67 -6.48 -5.39 13.43
C PHE A 67 -5.48 -4.24 13.26
N GLY A 68 -4.26 -4.35 13.78
CA GLY A 68 -3.26 -3.28 13.72
C GLY A 68 -2.83 -2.96 12.30
N TRP A 69 -2.96 -3.93 11.38
CA TRP A 69 -2.72 -3.73 9.96
C TRP A 69 -3.84 -2.95 9.26
N ILE A 70 -5.08 -3.02 9.75
CA ILE A 70 -6.22 -2.26 9.19
C ILE A 70 -5.96 -0.76 9.25
N ALA A 71 -5.16 -0.30 10.22
CA ALA A 71 -4.74 1.09 10.25
C ALA A 71 -4.04 1.53 8.94
N ASN A 72 -3.19 0.67 8.37
CA ASN A 72 -2.51 0.94 7.09
C ASN A 72 -3.51 0.95 5.93
N VAL A 73 -4.51 0.06 5.94
CA VAL A 73 -5.58 0.04 4.94
C VAL A 73 -6.36 1.37 4.96
N ILE A 74 -6.75 1.83 6.15
CA ILE A 74 -7.48 3.09 6.31
C ILE A 74 -6.60 4.28 5.94
N THR A 75 -5.32 4.30 6.32
CA THR A 75 -4.39 5.36 5.89
C THR A 75 -4.26 5.41 4.37
N LEU A 76 -4.15 4.25 3.72
CA LEU A 76 -4.07 4.17 2.26
C LEU A 76 -5.37 4.65 1.59
N TYR A 77 -6.53 4.29 2.16
CA TYR A 77 -7.82 4.75 1.66
C TYR A 77 -7.98 6.27 1.75
N LEU A 78 -7.63 6.86 2.91
CA LEU A 78 -7.66 8.32 3.06
C LEU A 78 -6.66 9.01 2.13
N PHE A 79 -5.50 8.39 1.91
CA PHE A 79 -4.51 8.86 0.95
C PHE A 79 -5.06 8.84 -0.47
N ASP A 80 -5.69 7.75 -0.90
CA ASP A 80 -6.29 7.60 -2.24
C ASP A 80 -7.37 8.67 -2.50
N ILE A 81 -8.19 9.00 -1.49
CA ILE A 81 -9.18 10.09 -1.61
C ILE A 81 -8.50 11.47 -1.74
N PHE A 82 -7.38 11.68 -1.07
CA PHE A 82 -6.72 12.99 -1.01
C PHE A 82 -5.74 13.23 -2.16
N SER A 83 -5.11 12.16 -2.67
CA SER A 83 -4.11 12.25 -3.73
C SER A 83 -4.81 12.26 -5.09
N ASN A 84 -4.42 13.19 -5.96
CA ASN A 84 -4.79 13.15 -7.37
C ASN A 84 -3.81 12.31 -8.23
N SER A 85 -2.78 11.71 -7.62
CA SER A 85 -1.66 11.07 -8.35
C SER A 85 -1.74 9.54 -8.35
N ILE A 86 -2.51 8.95 -7.43
CA ILE A 86 -2.84 7.52 -7.41
C ILE A 86 -4.35 7.36 -7.54
N THR A 87 -4.78 6.29 -8.19
CA THR A 87 -6.18 5.89 -8.18
C THR A 87 -6.25 4.40 -7.91
N ILE A 88 -6.95 4.04 -6.84
CA ILE A 88 -7.26 2.66 -6.49
C ILE A 88 -8.70 2.38 -6.86
N SER A 89 -8.91 1.42 -7.76
CA SER A 89 -10.22 1.09 -8.32
C SER A 89 -10.57 -0.38 -8.09
N PRO A 90 -11.88 -0.73 -8.03
CA PRO A 90 -12.31 -2.13 -8.08
C PRO A 90 -11.68 -2.84 -9.28
N TYR A 91 -11.32 -4.09 -9.10
CA TYR A 91 -10.61 -4.85 -10.13
C TYR A 91 -11.39 -6.10 -10.53
N GLN A 92 -11.59 -6.26 -11.83
CA GLN A 92 -12.15 -7.48 -12.40
C GLN A 92 -10.99 -8.39 -12.81
N PHE A 93 -10.77 -9.44 -12.02
CA PHE A 93 -9.81 -10.48 -12.37
C PHE A 93 -10.38 -11.31 -13.52
N PRO A 94 -9.72 -11.34 -14.69
CA PRO A 94 -10.25 -12.00 -15.89
C PRO A 94 -10.28 -13.54 -15.79
N GLY A 95 -9.79 -14.10 -14.69
CA GLY A 95 -9.55 -15.53 -14.56
C GLY A 95 -8.19 -15.90 -15.14
N PHE A 96 -7.68 -17.06 -14.75
CA PHE A 96 -6.44 -17.60 -15.27
C PHE A 96 -6.65 -19.07 -15.57
N THR A 97 -6.40 -19.47 -16.81
CA THR A 97 -6.54 -20.87 -17.22
C THR A 97 -5.20 -21.40 -17.69
N SER A 98 -4.80 -22.53 -17.13
CA SER A 98 -3.60 -23.28 -17.47
C SER A 98 -3.94 -24.77 -17.47
N THR A 99 -3.08 -25.60 -18.07
CA THR A 99 -3.29 -27.05 -18.18
C THR A 99 -3.51 -27.74 -16.83
N LEU A 100 -2.98 -27.17 -15.74
CA LEU A 100 -3.06 -27.73 -14.39
C LEU A 100 -4.09 -27.00 -13.50
N LEU A 101 -4.47 -25.77 -13.85
CA LEU A 101 -5.19 -24.90 -12.93
C LEU A 101 -6.09 -23.92 -13.69
N ALA A 102 -7.38 -23.93 -13.36
CA ALA A 102 -8.37 -22.99 -13.87
C ALA A 102 -8.93 -22.14 -12.71
N LEU A 103 -8.49 -20.88 -12.62
CA LEU A 103 -9.04 -19.87 -11.75
C LEU A 103 -10.17 -19.14 -12.50
N PRO A 104 -11.42 -19.21 -12.01
CA PRO A 104 -12.52 -18.48 -12.62
C PRO A 104 -12.33 -16.96 -12.50
N PRO A 105 -12.96 -16.17 -13.38
CA PRO A 105 -12.98 -14.72 -13.23
C PRO A 105 -13.65 -14.34 -11.90
N ALA A 106 -13.11 -13.32 -11.25
CA ALA A 106 -13.58 -12.87 -9.94
C ALA A 106 -13.60 -11.34 -9.88
N HIS A 107 -14.60 -10.79 -9.20
CA HIS A 107 -14.71 -9.36 -8.97
C HIS A 107 -14.13 -9.01 -7.59
N LEU A 108 -13.04 -8.24 -7.57
CA LEU A 108 -12.48 -7.67 -6.35
C LEU A 108 -13.11 -6.30 -6.11
N SER A 109 -13.86 -6.19 -5.01
CA SER A 109 -14.36 -4.90 -4.55
C SER A 109 -13.20 -3.97 -4.15
N LEU A 110 -13.46 -2.66 -4.11
CA LEU A 110 -12.49 -1.66 -3.69
C LEU A 110 -11.84 -2.01 -2.35
N PHE A 111 -12.63 -2.51 -1.40
CA PHE A 111 -12.14 -2.96 -0.10
C PHE A 111 -11.02 -4.00 -0.22
N TRP A 112 -11.24 -5.05 -1.03
CA TRP A 112 -10.24 -6.10 -1.23
C TRP A 112 -9.00 -5.60 -1.97
N VAL A 113 -9.16 -4.70 -2.92
CA VAL A 113 -8.02 -4.07 -3.61
C VAL A 113 -7.18 -3.25 -2.63
N LEU A 114 -7.79 -2.43 -1.77
CA LEU A 114 -7.10 -1.64 -0.74
C LEU A 114 -6.37 -2.52 0.28
N VAL A 115 -7.03 -3.60 0.71
CA VAL A 115 -6.46 -4.65 1.57
C VAL A 115 -5.22 -5.23 0.90
N LEU A 116 -5.31 -5.77 -0.31
CA LEU A 116 -4.14 -6.33 -1.00
C LEU A 116 -3.05 -5.30 -1.26
N THR A 117 -3.43 -4.07 -1.59
CA THR A 117 -2.50 -2.96 -1.87
C THR A 117 -1.71 -2.57 -0.64
N SER A 118 -2.37 -2.34 0.48
CA SER A 118 -1.66 -1.98 1.71
C SER A 118 -0.78 -3.12 2.23
N LEU A 119 -1.18 -4.39 2.04
CA LEU A 119 -0.38 -5.55 2.40
C LEU A 119 0.89 -5.63 1.55
N THR A 120 0.74 -5.62 0.23
CA THR A 120 1.86 -5.66 -0.72
C THR A 120 2.78 -4.46 -0.55
N LEU A 121 2.24 -3.24 -0.39
CA LEU A 121 3.01 -2.03 -0.13
C LEU A 121 3.83 -2.16 1.15
N THR A 122 3.23 -2.65 2.24
CA THR A 122 3.94 -2.86 3.51
C THR A 122 5.03 -3.92 3.39
N LEU A 123 4.74 -5.04 2.72
CA LEU A 123 5.70 -6.12 2.49
C LEU A 123 6.88 -5.62 1.66
N ILE A 124 6.62 -4.97 0.52
CA ILE A 124 7.67 -4.44 -0.36
C ILE A 124 8.50 -3.41 0.38
N ASN A 125 7.87 -2.46 1.08
CA ASN A 125 8.61 -1.41 1.78
C ASN A 125 9.50 -1.98 2.89
N ASN A 126 9.01 -2.98 3.63
CA ASN A 126 9.80 -3.68 4.64
C ASN A 126 10.97 -4.44 4.02
N LEU A 127 10.75 -5.13 2.90
CA LEU A 127 11.81 -5.85 2.17
C LEU A 127 12.88 -4.89 1.65
N ILE A 128 12.49 -3.80 0.99
CA ILE A 128 13.43 -2.80 0.47
C ILE A 128 14.21 -2.15 1.62
N THR A 129 13.53 -1.75 2.69
CA THR A 129 14.18 -1.13 3.85
C THR A 129 15.14 -2.12 4.53
N PHE A 130 14.77 -3.40 4.62
CA PHE A 130 15.64 -4.45 5.15
C PHE A 130 16.93 -4.59 4.32
N LEU A 131 16.81 -4.64 2.98
CA LEU A 131 17.95 -4.72 2.06
C LEU A 131 18.83 -3.47 2.08
N LEU A 132 18.25 -2.27 2.27
CA LEU A 132 19.02 -1.02 2.31
C LEU A 132 19.67 -0.77 3.67
N ARG A 133 19.14 -1.37 4.74
CA ARG A 133 19.66 -1.27 6.10
C ARG A 133 20.68 -2.37 6.41
N SER A 134 20.91 -3.33 5.51
CA SER A 134 21.79 -4.48 5.75
C SER A 134 23.29 -4.16 5.77
N GLU A 135 23.70 -2.91 6.02
CA GLU A 135 25.07 -2.58 6.43
C GLU A 135 25.06 -1.82 7.77
N PRO A 136 25.92 -2.23 8.73
CA PRO A 136 25.93 -1.74 10.12
C PRO A 136 26.16 -0.23 10.25
#